data_AF-A0A975A2D1-F1
#
_entry.id   AF-A0A975A2D1-F1
#
_cell.length_a   1.000
_cell.length_b   1.000
_cell.length_c   1.000
_cell.angle_alpha   90.00
_cell.angle_beta   90.00
_cell.angle_gamma   90.00
#
_symmetry.space_group_name_H-M   'P 1'
#
loop_
_entity.id
_entity.type
_entity.pdbx_description
1 polymer ?
#
loop_
_entity_poly.entity_id
_entity_poly.type
_entity_poly.pdbx_seq_one_letter_code
_entity_poly.pdbx_strand_id
1 'polypeptide(L)'
;MEVNKVISIILILAIFGIFSCTYDQIEPQVDCTTSPVEMVLIESKDAECSSSNGSFSVAASGGELPYTFSSEAGSNSDGVFSNVAAGTYNVIVKDAKGCSSELAVTIQNLGGVNLDDITASEAGCGSANGSIQVAVSGGEEPYSFFINGGAAQTSNVFNGLDAGSYSITAIDNLDCEVKSNVKITSGVSYQSSIKGIIETNCAISGCHNGSVSPNLTSFSSIQSSANRIEARTANRSMPRGRTLTQQEIDMIACWVDDGALQN
;
A
#
# COMPACT_ATOMS: atom_id res chain seq x y z
N MET A 1 -41.52 55.50 34.47
CA MET A 1 -42.79 55.84 35.16
C MET A 1 -43.91 54.83 34.84
N GLU A 2 -43.58 53.60 34.42
CA GLU A 2 -44.60 52.60 34.05
C GLU A 2 -44.56 51.30 34.87
N VAL A 3 -43.53 51.06 35.67
CA VAL A 3 -43.45 49.84 36.50
C VAL A 3 -44.48 49.86 37.65
N ASN A 4 -44.76 51.02 38.24
CA ASN A 4 -45.73 51.14 39.33
C ASN A 4 -47.20 51.06 38.90
N LYS A 5 -47.51 51.28 37.61
CA LYS A 5 -48.89 51.12 37.10
C LYS A 5 -49.25 49.65 36.89
N VAL A 6 -48.27 48.82 36.51
CA VAL A 6 -48.46 47.38 36.29
C VAL A 6 -48.70 46.64 37.62
N ILE A 7 -48.00 47.02 38.70
CA ILE A 7 -48.17 46.41 40.03
C ILE A 7 -49.56 46.73 40.63
N SER A 8 -50.09 47.93 40.39
CA SER A 8 -51.40 48.34 40.92
C SER A 8 -52.59 47.61 40.28
N ILE A 9 -52.44 47.15 39.02
CA ILE A 9 -53.47 46.37 38.31
C ILE A 9 -53.46 44.90 38.77
N ILE A 10 -52.30 44.37 39.13
CA ILE A 10 -52.13 42.98 39.61
C ILE A 10 -52.81 42.78 40.99
N LEU A 11 -52.82 43.80 41.86
CA LEU A 11 -53.46 43.70 43.18
C LEU A 11 -55.01 43.72 43.12
N ILE A 12 -55.59 44.28 42.05
CA ILE A 12 -57.05 44.36 41.86
C ILE A 12 -57.61 43.06 41.25
N LEU A 13 -56.80 42.34 40.46
CA LEU A 13 -57.21 41.09 39.79
C LEU A 13 -57.11 39.83 40.66
N ALA A 14 -56.46 39.90 41.83
CA ALA A 14 -56.34 38.76 42.75
C ALA A 14 -57.63 38.46 43.57
N ILE A 15 -58.68 39.29 43.47
CA ILE A 15 -59.93 39.13 44.25
C ILE A 15 -60.99 38.31 43.47
N PHE A 16 -60.86 38.18 42.15
CA PHE A 16 -61.73 37.34 41.33
C PHE A 16 -60.90 36.19 40.75
N GLY A 17 -61.03 35.00 41.36
CA GLY A 17 -60.23 33.80 41.09
C GLY A 17 -60.44 33.17 39.71
N ILE A 18 -60.12 33.90 38.64
CA ILE A 18 -59.98 33.39 37.28
C ILE A 18 -59.05 34.33 36.54
N PHE A 19 -57.87 33.83 36.23
CA PHE A 19 -57.05 34.07 35.03
C PHE A 19 -55.62 33.67 35.41
N SER A 20 -55.33 32.38 35.24
CA SER A 20 -53.95 31.93 35.08
C SER A 20 -53.53 32.36 33.67
N CYS A 21 -53.19 33.64 33.51
CA CYS A 21 -52.48 34.10 32.33
C CYS A 21 -51.04 33.59 32.49
N THR A 22 -50.75 32.42 31.93
CA THR A 22 -49.38 32.03 31.65
C THR A 22 -48.83 33.03 30.65
N TYR A 23 -47.89 33.87 31.10
CA TYR A 23 -47.09 34.71 30.22
C TYR A 23 -46.24 33.76 29.38
N ASP A 24 -46.75 33.41 28.19
CA ASP A 24 -45.99 32.63 27.22
C ASP A 24 -44.87 33.55 26.73
N GLN A 25 -43.64 33.25 27.15
CA GLN A 25 -42.46 33.93 26.64
C GLN A 25 -42.40 33.55 25.16
N ILE A 26 -42.88 34.42 24.26
CA ILE A 26 -42.70 34.23 22.83
C ILE A 26 -41.20 34.37 22.57
N GLU A 27 -40.50 33.24 22.57
CA GLU A 27 -39.13 33.19 22.08
C GLU A 27 -39.15 33.68 20.63
N PRO A 28 -38.27 34.64 20.24
CA PRO A 28 -38.24 35.17 18.89
C PRO A 28 -38.01 34.00 17.92
N GLN A 29 -39.05 33.64 17.18
CA GLN A 29 -38.98 32.56 16.20
C GLN A 29 -38.09 33.03 15.04
N VAL A 30 -37.07 32.23 14.71
CA VAL A 30 -36.18 32.50 13.57
C VAL A 30 -36.95 32.29 12.28
N ASP A 31 -37.25 33.37 11.54
CA ASP A 31 -37.91 33.30 10.24
C ASP A 31 -36.88 33.23 9.10
N CYS A 32 -36.67 32.02 8.60
CA CYS A 32 -35.75 31.73 7.49
C CYS A 32 -36.40 31.86 6.10
N THR A 33 -37.69 32.19 6.01
CA THR A 33 -38.43 32.18 4.74
C THR A 33 -38.21 33.43 3.89
N THR A 34 -37.79 34.54 4.52
CA THR A 34 -37.60 35.83 3.85
C THR A 34 -36.22 35.98 3.20
N SER A 35 -35.23 35.21 3.66
CA SER A 35 -33.87 35.18 3.12
C SER A 35 -33.24 33.82 3.41
N PRO A 36 -33.59 32.78 2.63
CA PRO A 36 -33.03 31.45 2.84
C PRO A 36 -31.52 31.48 2.64
N VAL A 37 -30.79 30.71 3.46
CA VAL A 37 -29.39 30.42 3.19
C VAL A 37 -29.35 29.26 2.19
N GLU A 38 -28.60 29.43 1.11
CA GLU A 38 -28.38 28.39 0.10
C GLU A 38 -26.91 27.98 0.11
N MET A 39 -26.63 26.71 -0.17
CA MET A 39 -25.27 26.17 -0.28
C MET A 39 -25.03 25.53 -1.64
N VAL A 40 -23.84 25.73 -2.18
CA VAL A 40 -23.37 25.15 -3.44
C VAL A 40 -21.97 24.57 -3.29
N LEU A 41 -21.74 23.40 -3.91
CA LEU A 41 -20.41 22.82 -4.06
C LEU A 41 -19.61 23.62 -5.10
N ILE A 42 -18.42 24.07 -4.74
CA ILE A 42 -17.52 24.82 -5.63
C ILE A 42 -16.54 23.88 -6.30
N GLU A 43 -15.81 23.09 -5.50
CA GLU A 43 -14.88 22.10 -6.00
C GLU A 43 -14.77 20.90 -5.06
N SER A 44 -14.30 19.78 -5.60
CA SER A 44 -13.97 18.57 -4.84
C SER A 44 -12.77 17.88 -5.47
N LYS A 45 -11.90 17.34 -4.61
CA LYS A 45 -10.81 16.44 -4.96
C LYS A 45 -11.02 15.12 -4.22
N ASP A 46 -11.05 14.03 -4.97
CA ASP A 46 -11.14 12.68 -4.42
C ASP A 46 -9.89 12.32 -3.61
N ALA A 47 -10.04 11.34 -2.73
CA ALA A 47 -8.94 10.77 -1.97
C ALA A 47 -8.23 9.69 -2.79
N GLU A 48 -6.90 9.66 -2.70
CA GLU A 48 -6.01 8.81 -3.48
C GLU A 48 -5.17 7.96 -2.53
N CYS A 49 -4.63 6.85 -3.03
CA CYS A 49 -3.74 5.95 -2.27
C CYS A 49 -4.34 5.46 -0.94
N SER A 50 -5.68 5.38 -0.83
CA SER A 50 -6.41 5.11 0.42
C SER A 50 -6.03 6.02 1.60
N SER A 51 -5.59 7.23 1.31
CA SER A 51 -5.16 8.23 2.30
C SER A 51 -6.24 9.30 2.53
N SER A 52 -6.09 10.12 3.57
CA SER A 52 -6.96 11.28 3.82
C SER A 52 -6.41 12.54 3.15
N ASN A 53 -6.23 12.50 1.84
CA ASN A 53 -5.71 13.61 1.03
C ASN A 53 -6.77 14.25 0.11
N GLY A 54 -8.04 13.87 0.27
CA GLY A 54 -9.16 14.50 -0.41
C GLY A 54 -9.46 15.90 0.15
N SER A 55 -10.25 16.66 -0.59
CA SER A 55 -10.70 18.00 -0.19
C SER A 55 -12.01 18.40 -0.88
N PHE A 56 -12.74 19.33 -0.31
CA PHE A 56 -13.85 19.99 -0.99
C PHE A 56 -14.05 21.41 -0.46
N SER A 57 -14.63 22.27 -1.29
CA SER A 57 -15.03 23.63 -0.91
C SER A 57 -16.49 23.89 -1.26
N VAL A 58 -17.19 24.55 -0.35
CA VAL A 58 -18.58 24.97 -0.51
C VAL A 58 -18.69 26.48 -0.34
N ALA A 59 -19.69 27.08 -0.98
CA ALA A 59 -20.03 28.48 -0.75
C ALA A 59 -21.49 28.60 -0.33
N ALA A 60 -21.77 29.60 0.51
CA ALA A 60 -23.12 29.95 0.90
C ALA A 60 -23.53 31.32 0.35
N SER A 61 -24.82 31.48 0.08
CA SER A 61 -25.43 32.75 -0.33
C SER A 61 -26.79 32.94 0.34
N GLY A 62 -27.33 34.16 0.33
CA GLY A 62 -28.57 34.49 1.05
C GLY A 62 -28.34 34.66 2.56
N GLY A 63 -29.37 34.49 3.41
CA GLY A 63 -29.24 34.61 4.87
C GLY A 63 -28.58 35.89 5.41
N GLU A 64 -28.05 35.83 6.63
CA GLU A 64 -27.30 36.91 7.30
C GLU A 64 -25.88 36.49 7.71
N LEU A 65 -24.87 37.29 7.36
CA LEU A 65 -23.49 37.04 7.74
C LEU A 65 -23.25 37.22 9.26
N PRO A 66 -22.30 36.49 9.88
CA PRO A 66 -21.39 35.51 9.26
C PRO A 66 -22.01 34.12 9.08
N TYR A 67 -21.46 33.35 8.13
CA TYR A 67 -21.77 31.93 8.00
C TYR A 67 -20.81 31.06 8.82
N THR A 68 -21.31 29.95 9.32
CA THR A 68 -20.53 28.86 9.92
C THR A 68 -20.85 27.58 9.17
N PHE A 69 -19.82 26.89 8.68
CA PHE A 69 -19.94 25.59 8.03
C PHE A 69 -19.52 24.50 9.01
N SER A 70 -20.26 23.40 9.06
CA SER A 70 -19.95 22.23 9.88
C SER A 70 -20.23 20.94 9.13
N SER A 71 -19.36 19.95 9.29
CA SER A 71 -19.52 18.59 8.76
C SER A 71 -18.83 17.59 9.69
N GLU A 72 -18.81 16.32 9.32
CA GLU A 72 -18.04 15.27 9.99
C GLU A 72 -16.52 15.54 9.95
N ALA A 73 -16.05 16.41 9.05
CA ALA A 73 -14.65 16.82 8.96
C ALA A 73 -14.29 18.02 9.86
N GLY A 74 -15.25 18.62 10.57
CA GLY A 74 -15.03 19.74 11.48
C GLY A 74 -15.90 20.95 11.17
N SER A 75 -15.47 22.14 11.61
CA SER A 75 -16.21 23.38 11.37
C SER A 75 -15.27 24.55 11.06
N ASN A 76 -15.69 25.44 10.17
CA ASN A 76 -14.93 26.60 9.70
C ASN A 76 -15.87 27.74 9.26
N SER A 77 -15.30 28.86 8.84
CA SER A 77 -16.03 30.04 8.34
C SER A 77 -15.83 30.31 6.84
N ASP A 78 -14.95 29.56 6.17
CA ASP A 78 -14.56 29.76 4.77
C ASP A 78 -15.14 28.70 3.82
N GLY A 79 -15.74 27.64 4.36
CA GLY A 79 -16.33 26.55 3.59
C GLY A 79 -15.31 25.57 3.01
N VAL A 80 -14.05 25.60 3.47
CA VAL A 80 -12.96 24.77 2.91
C VAL A 80 -12.62 23.61 3.85
N PHE A 81 -12.68 22.38 3.31
CA PHE A 81 -12.34 21.16 4.04
C PHE A 81 -11.20 20.45 3.30
N SER A 82 -10.07 20.26 3.99
CA SER A 82 -8.85 19.65 3.44
C SER A 82 -8.42 18.44 4.28
N ASN A 83 -7.66 17.52 3.67
CA ASN A 83 -7.16 16.31 4.30
C ASN A 83 -8.28 15.39 4.82
N VAL A 84 -9.35 15.27 4.02
CA VAL A 84 -10.48 14.40 4.33
C VAL A 84 -10.29 13.03 3.69
N ALA A 85 -10.80 12.00 4.36
CA ALA A 85 -10.83 10.64 3.83
C ALA A 85 -11.94 10.49 2.78
N ALA A 86 -11.89 9.41 1.99
CA ALA A 86 -13.03 9.02 1.19
C ALA A 86 -14.27 8.77 2.07
N GLY A 87 -15.41 9.31 1.65
CA GLY A 87 -16.63 9.30 2.44
C GLY A 87 -17.67 10.27 1.90
N THR A 88 -18.85 10.24 2.50
CA THR A 88 -19.89 11.25 2.24
C THR A 88 -19.97 12.17 3.45
N TYR A 89 -19.85 13.47 3.22
CA TYR A 89 -19.88 14.53 4.22
C TYR A 89 -21.20 15.28 4.11
N ASN A 90 -21.97 15.35 5.20
CA ASN A 90 -23.17 16.17 5.25
C ASN A 90 -22.79 17.55 5.78
N VAL A 91 -22.62 18.51 4.87
CA VAL A 91 -22.21 19.87 5.21
C VAL A 91 -23.44 20.67 5.58
N ILE A 92 -23.41 21.28 6.76
CA ILE A 92 -24.44 22.20 7.25
C ILE A 92 -23.83 23.59 7.26
N VAL A 93 -24.47 24.54 6.58
CA VAL A 93 -24.19 25.97 6.78
C VAL A 93 -25.23 26.54 7.72
N LYS A 94 -24.79 27.39 8.65
CA LYS A 94 -25.65 28.18 9.53
C LYS A 94 -25.29 29.65 9.41
N ASP A 95 -26.30 30.50 9.27
CA ASP A 95 -26.14 31.96 9.24
C ASP A 95 -26.23 32.58 10.65
N ALA A 96 -26.07 33.90 10.76
CA ALA A 96 -26.08 34.61 12.05
C ALA A 96 -27.46 34.61 12.75
N LYS A 97 -28.55 34.47 11.98
CA LYS A 97 -29.92 34.36 12.50
C LYS A 97 -30.24 32.95 12.97
N GLY A 98 -29.44 31.97 12.55
CA GLY A 98 -29.58 30.56 12.89
C GLY A 98 -30.30 29.73 11.84
N CYS A 99 -30.51 30.28 10.64
CA CYS A 99 -31.01 29.56 9.49
C CYS A 99 -29.95 28.61 8.94
N SER A 100 -30.36 27.42 8.53
CA SER A 100 -29.45 26.38 8.04
C SER A 100 -29.85 25.77 6.71
N SER A 101 -28.85 25.36 5.94
CA SER A 101 -28.98 24.54 4.74
C SER A 101 -27.99 23.39 4.79
N GLU A 102 -28.36 22.26 4.19
CA GLU A 102 -27.52 21.07 4.12
C GLU A 102 -27.15 20.73 2.68
N LEU A 103 -25.94 20.20 2.49
CA LEU A 103 -25.44 19.70 1.22
C LEU A 103 -24.58 18.45 1.46
N ALA A 104 -24.93 17.35 0.80
CA ALA A 104 -24.11 16.14 0.83
C ALA A 104 -23.00 16.23 -0.24
N VAL A 105 -21.75 16.04 0.18
CA VAL A 105 -20.58 16.00 -0.69
C VAL A 105 -19.93 14.62 -0.57
N THR A 106 -19.72 13.94 -1.70
CA THR A 106 -19.06 12.62 -1.72
C THR A 106 -17.64 12.74 -2.25
N ILE A 107 -16.68 12.24 -1.47
CA ILE A 107 -15.26 12.08 -1.82
C ILE A 107 -15.02 10.60 -2.10
N GLN A 108 -14.60 10.26 -3.32
CA GLN A 108 -14.31 8.88 -3.71
C GLN A 108 -12.93 8.44 -3.21
N ASN A 109 -12.71 7.12 -3.14
CA ASN A 109 -11.37 6.53 -3.02
C ASN A 109 -10.98 6.01 -4.39
N LEU A 110 -10.05 6.68 -5.07
CA LEU A 110 -9.54 6.22 -6.37
C LEU A 110 -8.56 5.05 -6.22
N GLY A 111 -8.22 4.66 -4.99
CA GLY A 111 -7.21 3.64 -4.73
C GLY A 111 -5.82 4.12 -5.16
N GLY A 112 -4.92 3.17 -5.36
CA GLY A 112 -3.60 3.40 -5.93
C GLY A 112 -3.14 2.14 -6.68
N VAL A 113 -1.95 2.20 -7.26
CA VAL A 113 -1.33 1.02 -7.88
C VAL A 113 -1.19 -0.16 -6.90
N ASN A 114 -1.49 -1.36 -7.40
CA ASN A 114 -1.31 -2.63 -6.71
C ASN A 114 -0.28 -3.49 -7.46
N LEU A 115 0.49 -4.31 -6.71
CA LEU A 115 1.34 -5.36 -7.28
C LEU A 115 0.54 -6.65 -7.33
N ASP A 116 0.11 -7.07 -8.53
CA ASP A 116 -0.72 -8.26 -8.71
C ASP A 116 0.11 -9.54 -8.69
N ASP A 117 1.25 -9.51 -9.38
CA ASP A 117 2.18 -10.63 -9.48
C ASP A 117 3.62 -10.14 -9.70
N ILE A 118 4.58 -10.90 -9.17
CA ILE A 118 6.01 -10.67 -9.37
C ILE A 118 6.64 -12.00 -9.69
N THR A 119 6.92 -12.21 -10.97
CA THR A 119 7.55 -13.43 -11.46
C THR A 119 9.06 -13.24 -11.55
N ALA A 120 9.82 -14.19 -11.00
CA ALA A 120 11.26 -14.21 -11.08
C ALA A 120 11.72 -15.41 -11.92
N SER A 121 12.61 -15.15 -12.88
CA SER A 121 13.37 -16.19 -13.57
C SER A 121 14.70 -16.38 -12.87
N GLU A 122 15.08 -17.65 -12.70
CA GLU A 122 16.30 -18.02 -11.98
C GLU A 122 17.55 -17.46 -12.67
N ALA A 123 18.53 -17.07 -11.87
CA ALA A 123 19.85 -16.68 -12.37
C ALA A 123 20.75 -17.92 -12.45
N GLY A 124 21.46 -18.09 -13.55
CA GLY A 124 22.51 -19.09 -13.70
C GLY A 124 23.62 -18.87 -12.67
N CYS A 125 24.40 -19.92 -12.46
CA CYS A 125 25.48 -19.92 -11.49
C CYS A 125 26.54 -18.87 -11.85
N GLY A 126 26.85 -18.00 -10.88
CA GLY A 126 27.79 -16.89 -11.08
C GLY A 126 27.44 -15.93 -12.22
N SER A 127 26.20 -15.99 -12.73
CA SER A 127 25.77 -15.27 -13.92
C SER A 127 24.58 -14.36 -13.58
N ALA A 128 24.74 -13.07 -13.87
CA ALA A 128 23.67 -12.09 -13.76
C ALA A 128 22.73 -12.18 -14.97
N ASN A 129 22.03 -13.31 -15.15
CA ASN A 129 21.08 -13.53 -16.25
C ASN A 129 19.65 -13.83 -15.76
N GLY A 130 19.38 -13.69 -14.45
CA GLY A 130 18.03 -13.73 -13.91
C GLY A 130 17.23 -12.49 -14.34
N SER A 131 15.91 -12.58 -14.20
CA SER A 131 15.00 -11.48 -14.51
C SER A 131 13.82 -11.45 -13.55
N ILE A 132 13.22 -10.27 -13.39
CA ILE A 132 11.97 -10.07 -12.65
C ILE A 132 10.99 -9.38 -13.60
N GLN A 133 9.76 -9.89 -13.68
CA GLN A 133 8.65 -9.24 -14.36
C GLN A 133 7.52 -8.95 -13.36
N VAL A 134 7.02 -7.73 -13.42
CA VAL A 134 6.03 -7.18 -12.48
C VAL A 134 4.70 -6.97 -13.20
N ALA A 135 3.61 -7.47 -12.62
CA ALA A 135 2.26 -7.16 -13.06
C ALA A 135 1.61 -6.21 -12.05
N VAL A 136 0.97 -5.15 -12.55
CA VAL A 136 0.28 -4.13 -11.74
C VAL A 136 -1.14 -3.89 -12.24
N SER A 137 -2.00 -3.46 -11.33
CA SER A 137 -3.35 -2.97 -11.62
C SER A 137 -3.71 -1.78 -10.71
N GLY A 138 -4.82 -1.11 -11.02
CA GLY A 138 -5.27 0.06 -10.27
C GLY A 138 -4.37 1.28 -10.47
N GLY A 139 -4.63 2.35 -9.72
CA GLY A 139 -3.89 3.62 -9.86
C GLY A 139 -4.10 4.31 -11.20
N GLU A 140 -3.28 5.32 -11.48
CA GLU A 140 -3.32 6.10 -12.72
C GLU A 140 -2.04 5.94 -13.55
N GLU A 141 -2.17 5.60 -14.82
CA GLU A 141 -1.02 5.53 -15.73
C GLU A 141 -0.41 6.92 -16.01
N PRO A 142 0.91 7.02 -16.27
CA PRO A 142 1.89 5.94 -16.41
C PRO A 142 2.48 5.46 -15.07
N TYR A 143 2.92 4.19 -15.05
CA TYR A 143 3.64 3.61 -13.92
C TYR A 143 5.17 3.77 -14.03
N SER A 144 5.82 3.94 -12.88
CA SER A 144 7.27 3.91 -12.70
C SER A 144 7.68 2.77 -11.78
N PHE A 145 8.60 1.93 -12.25
CA PHE A 145 9.12 0.78 -11.51
C PHE A 145 10.55 1.04 -11.04
N PHE A 146 10.85 0.58 -9.83
CA PHE A 146 12.18 0.65 -9.22
C PHE A 146 12.56 -0.71 -8.66
N ILE A 147 13.86 -0.98 -8.70
CA ILE A 147 14.46 -2.15 -8.07
C ILE A 147 15.51 -1.69 -7.06
N ASN A 148 15.40 -2.15 -5.81
CA ASN A 148 16.29 -1.80 -4.69
C ASN A 148 16.50 -0.29 -4.49
N GLY A 149 15.51 0.55 -4.82
CA GLY A 149 15.63 2.01 -4.77
C GLY A 149 16.56 2.62 -5.83
N GLY A 150 16.83 1.89 -6.91
CA GLY A 150 17.63 2.36 -8.05
C GLY A 150 16.90 3.39 -8.92
N ALA A 151 17.31 3.52 -10.19
CA ALA A 151 16.66 4.44 -11.13
C ALA A 151 15.26 3.95 -11.53
N ALA A 152 14.35 4.91 -11.75
CA ALA A 152 13.02 4.64 -12.27
C ALA A 152 13.08 4.14 -13.73
N GLN A 153 12.22 3.20 -14.09
CA GLN A 153 11.97 2.79 -15.46
C GLN A 153 10.47 2.57 -15.71
N THR A 154 10.02 2.75 -16.95
CA THR A 154 8.63 2.48 -17.36
C THR A 154 8.39 1.02 -17.74
N SER A 155 9.47 0.29 -18.06
CA SER A 155 9.40 -1.16 -18.29
C SER A 155 9.10 -1.87 -16.98
N ASN A 156 8.17 -2.83 -17.02
CA ASN A 156 7.85 -3.70 -15.88
C ASN A 156 8.78 -4.93 -15.78
N VAL A 157 9.84 -4.99 -16.60
CA VAL A 157 10.83 -6.09 -16.61
C VAL A 157 12.22 -5.57 -16.24
N PHE A 158 12.83 -6.24 -15.27
CA PHE A 158 14.22 -6.07 -14.87
C PHE A 158 15.01 -7.30 -15.32
N ASN A 159 16.10 -7.08 -16.07
CA ASN A 159 16.96 -8.15 -16.59
C ASN A 159 18.37 -8.00 -16.04
N GLY A 160 19.15 -9.07 -16.15
CA GLY A 160 20.57 -9.02 -15.81
C GLY A 160 20.82 -9.08 -14.31
N LEU A 161 20.00 -9.85 -13.58
CA LEU A 161 20.00 -9.89 -12.13
C LEU A 161 20.70 -11.17 -11.63
N ASP A 162 21.51 -11.02 -10.60
CA ASP A 162 22.09 -12.14 -9.86
C ASP A 162 21.05 -12.83 -8.98
N ALA A 163 21.33 -14.05 -8.53
CA ALA A 163 20.54 -14.67 -7.48
C ALA A 163 20.61 -13.84 -6.18
N GLY A 164 19.46 -13.58 -5.56
CA GLY A 164 19.38 -12.66 -4.43
C GLY A 164 17.95 -12.22 -4.12
N SER A 165 17.81 -11.41 -3.08
CA SER A 165 16.54 -10.77 -2.73
C SER A 165 16.50 -9.35 -3.27
N TYR A 166 15.38 -8.98 -3.90
CA TYR A 166 15.14 -7.69 -4.52
C TYR A 166 13.87 -7.07 -3.93
N SER A 167 13.93 -5.76 -3.67
CA SER A 167 12.77 -4.94 -3.32
C SER A 167 12.27 -4.25 -4.59
N ILE A 168 11.06 -4.59 -5.00
CA ILE A 168 10.38 -3.95 -6.12
C ILE A 168 9.46 -2.87 -5.57
N THR A 169 9.53 -1.69 -6.19
CA THR A 169 8.61 -0.59 -5.96
C THR A 169 7.91 -0.25 -7.27
N ALA A 170 6.59 -0.07 -7.24
CA ALA A 170 5.84 0.56 -8.32
C ALA A 170 5.20 1.85 -7.80
N ILE A 171 5.21 2.90 -8.62
CA ILE A 171 4.60 4.20 -8.35
C ILE A 171 3.72 4.57 -9.55
N ASP A 172 2.52 5.07 -9.31
CA ASP A 172 1.62 5.57 -10.36
C ASP A 172 1.72 7.09 -10.55
N ASN A 173 0.91 7.65 -11.44
CA ASN A 173 0.90 9.09 -11.74
C ASN A 173 0.28 9.95 -10.63
N LEU A 174 -0.32 9.31 -9.61
CA LEU A 174 -0.86 9.95 -8.41
C LEU A 174 0.11 9.89 -7.22
N ASP A 175 1.36 9.48 -7.48
CA ASP A 175 2.41 9.27 -6.48
C ASP A 175 2.07 8.20 -5.43
N CYS A 176 1.14 7.28 -5.73
CA CYS A 176 0.87 6.14 -4.85
C CYS A 176 1.98 5.11 -4.97
N GLU A 177 2.60 4.75 -3.84
CA GLU A 177 3.72 3.82 -3.79
C GLU A 177 3.30 2.45 -3.24
N VAL A 178 3.65 1.38 -3.95
CA VAL A 178 3.52 0.00 -3.49
C VAL A 178 4.86 -0.73 -3.56
N LYS A 179 5.17 -1.52 -2.53
CA LYS A 179 6.45 -2.24 -2.39
C LYS A 179 6.22 -3.71 -2.11
N SER A 180 7.05 -4.56 -2.71
CA SER A 180 7.10 -5.99 -2.39
C SER A 180 8.53 -6.53 -2.55
N ASN A 181 8.81 -7.65 -1.89
CA ASN A 181 10.09 -8.35 -2.03
C ASN A 181 9.92 -9.59 -2.91
N VAL A 182 10.94 -9.87 -3.71
CA VAL A 182 11.02 -11.08 -4.54
C VAL A 182 12.42 -11.65 -4.42
N LYS A 183 12.52 -12.98 -4.49
CA LYS A 183 13.79 -13.68 -4.45
C LYS A 183 14.04 -14.37 -5.79
N ILE A 184 15.19 -14.07 -6.39
CA ILE A 184 15.73 -14.84 -7.51
C ILE A 184 16.56 -15.97 -6.91
N THR A 185 16.22 -17.21 -7.25
CA THR A 185 17.02 -18.39 -6.95
C THR A 185 18.11 -18.58 -8.00
N SER A 186 19.21 -19.22 -7.60
CA SER A 186 20.15 -19.74 -8.58
C SER A 186 19.54 -20.96 -9.24
N GLY A 187 19.46 -20.94 -10.57
CA GLY A 187 18.88 -22.01 -11.33
C GLY A 187 19.80 -23.21 -11.34
N VAL A 188 19.33 -24.31 -10.76
CA VAL A 188 19.97 -25.61 -10.82
C VAL A 188 19.11 -26.52 -11.69
N SER A 189 19.27 -26.42 -13.01
CA SER A 189 18.48 -27.19 -13.99
C SER A 189 18.73 -28.72 -13.94
N TYR A 190 19.51 -29.21 -12.97
CA TYR A 190 20.04 -30.58 -12.94
C TYR A 190 19.78 -31.39 -11.64
N GLN A 191 18.86 -30.95 -10.77
CA GLN A 191 18.77 -31.50 -9.40
C GLN A 191 18.21 -32.92 -9.26
N SER A 192 17.25 -33.37 -10.09
CA SER A 192 16.64 -34.68 -9.85
C SER A 192 17.58 -35.85 -10.18
N SER A 193 18.42 -35.70 -11.21
CA SER A 193 19.34 -36.76 -11.64
C SER A 193 20.60 -36.82 -10.78
N ILE A 194 21.14 -35.65 -10.38
CA ILE A 194 22.39 -35.57 -9.61
C ILE A 194 22.17 -35.93 -8.14
N LYS A 195 21.06 -35.51 -7.51
CA LYS A 195 20.72 -35.90 -6.13
C LYS A 195 20.67 -37.43 -5.97
N GLY A 196 20.03 -38.12 -6.91
CA GLY A 196 19.97 -39.59 -6.93
C GLY A 196 21.34 -40.24 -7.09
N ILE A 197 22.22 -39.68 -7.93
CA ILE A 197 23.59 -40.20 -8.13
C ILE A 197 24.46 -39.98 -6.88
N ILE A 198 24.37 -38.82 -6.23
CA ILE A 198 25.12 -38.51 -5.01
C ILE A 198 24.67 -39.40 -3.85
N GLU A 199 23.35 -39.54 -3.63
CA GLU A 199 22.79 -40.36 -2.56
C GLU A 199 23.11 -41.86 -2.76
N THR A 200 23.02 -42.35 -4.00
CA THR A 200 23.36 -43.74 -4.35
C THR A 200 24.85 -44.03 -4.17
N ASN A 201 25.74 -43.11 -4.57
CA ASN A 201 27.19 -43.29 -4.39
C ASN A 201 27.62 -43.17 -2.92
N CYS A 202 27.05 -42.25 -2.13
CA CYS A 202 27.33 -42.18 -0.70
C CYS A 202 26.90 -43.45 0.05
N ALA A 203 25.80 -44.10 -0.37
CA ALA A 203 25.29 -45.32 0.26
C ALA A 203 26.16 -46.56 -0.02
N ILE A 204 26.84 -46.62 -1.17
CA ILE A 204 27.60 -47.80 -1.60
C ILE A 204 29.05 -47.77 -1.10
N SER A 205 29.73 -46.61 -1.09
CA SER A 205 31.17 -46.54 -0.78
C SER A 205 31.54 -45.70 0.44
N GLY A 206 30.56 -45.04 1.07
CA GLY A 206 30.82 -44.03 2.09
C GLY A 206 31.39 -42.74 1.47
N CYS A 207 30.82 -41.60 1.82
CA CYS A 207 31.31 -40.31 1.34
C CYS A 207 32.56 -39.92 2.13
N HIS A 208 33.72 -40.30 1.61
CA HIS A 208 35.01 -39.97 2.17
C HIS A 208 35.53 -38.66 1.58
N ASN A 209 35.68 -37.65 2.44
CA ASN A 209 36.49 -36.44 2.20
C ASN A 209 36.16 -35.63 0.93
N GLY A 210 34.89 -35.47 0.59
CA GLY A 210 34.51 -34.64 -0.57
C GLY A 210 34.95 -35.21 -1.93
N SER A 211 35.43 -36.45 -1.97
CA SER A 211 35.60 -37.18 -3.22
C SER A 211 34.26 -37.82 -3.60
N VAL A 212 33.54 -37.15 -4.51
CA VAL A 212 32.64 -37.89 -5.38
C VAL A 212 33.59 -38.65 -6.30
N SER A 213 33.69 -39.97 -6.16
CA SER A 213 34.26 -40.81 -7.21
C SER A 213 33.08 -41.30 -8.05
N PRO A 214 32.65 -40.54 -9.07
CA PRO A 214 31.62 -41.06 -9.95
C PRO A 214 32.30 -42.09 -10.84
N ASN A 215 31.83 -43.33 -10.78
CA ASN A 215 32.14 -44.34 -11.79
C ASN A 215 31.46 -43.88 -13.10
N LEU A 216 32.12 -42.97 -13.82
CA LEU A 216 31.65 -42.34 -15.05
C LEU A 216 32.20 -43.11 -16.24
N THR A 217 31.47 -44.13 -16.69
CA THR A 217 31.76 -44.77 -17.99
C THR A 217 30.97 -44.17 -19.15
N SER A 218 30.14 -43.12 -18.91
CA SER A 218 29.26 -42.55 -19.95
C SER A 218 29.54 -41.11 -20.38
N PHE A 219 30.53 -40.40 -19.82
CA PHE A 219 30.84 -39.03 -20.26
C PHE A 219 32.35 -38.75 -20.29
N SER A 220 33.00 -39.10 -21.41
CA SER A 220 34.45 -38.96 -21.60
C SER A 220 34.98 -37.53 -21.60
N SER A 221 34.12 -36.52 -21.70
CA SER A 221 34.49 -35.09 -21.67
C SER A 221 34.54 -34.49 -20.25
N ILE A 222 33.96 -35.14 -19.24
CA ILE A 222 33.95 -34.64 -17.85
C ILE A 222 35.20 -35.14 -17.07
N GLN A 223 35.92 -36.14 -17.58
CA GLN A 223 37.01 -36.79 -16.86
C GLN A 223 38.28 -35.91 -16.69
N SER A 224 38.55 -35.02 -17.64
CA SER A 224 39.62 -34.03 -17.54
C SER A 224 39.29 -32.93 -16.52
N SER A 225 38.02 -32.53 -16.47
CA SER A 225 37.50 -31.61 -15.46
C SER A 225 37.53 -32.26 -14.08
N ALA A 226 37.07 -33.51 -13.94
CA ALA A 226 37.05 -34.32 -12.71
C ALA A 226 38.43 -34.49 -12.06
N ASN A 227 39.50 -34.69 -12.84
CA ASN A 227 40.86 -34.73 -12.29
C ASN A 227 41.32 -33.36 -11.75
N ARG A 228 40.76 -32.26 -12.26
CA ARG A 228 40.94 -30.90 -11.71
C ARG A 228 40.09 -30.66 -10.46
N ILE A 229 38.98 -31.40 -10.30
CA ILE A 229 38.06 -31.36 -9.13
C ILE A 229 38.75 -31.90 -7.88
N GLU A 230 39.37 -33.08 -7.96
CA GLU A 230 40.10 -33.69 -6.84
C GLU A 230 41.22 -32.77 -6.29
N ALA A 231 41.89 -32.04 -7.17
CA ALA A 231 42.99 -31.15 -6.80
C ALA A 231 42.54 -29.89 -6.00
N ARG A 232 41.28 -29.45 -6.13
CA ARG A 232 40.76 -28.25 -5.44
C ARG A 232 40.04 -28.58 -4.13
N THR A 233 39.36 -29.72 -4.04
CA THR A 233 38.68 -30.17 -2.81
C THR A 233 39.66 -30.60 -1.72
N ALA A 234 40.89 -30.95 -2.09
CA ALA A 234 41.97 -31.32 -1.15
C ALA A 234 42.32 -30.25 -0.10
N ASN A 235 41.91 -28.98 -0.28
CA ASN A 235 42.24 -27.89 0.64
C ASN A 235 41.15 -27.51 1.65
N ARG A 236 39.99 -28.17 1.68
CA ARG A 236 39.00 -28.02 2.78
C ARG A 236 38.36 -29.36 3.12
N SER A 237 38.93 -30.06 4.09
CA SER A 237 38.32 -31.27 4.67
C SER A 237 36.95 -30.97 5.28
N MET A 238 35.89 -31.60 4.76
CA MET A 238 34.56 -31.59 5.39
C MET A 238 34.49 -32.58 6.56
N PRO A 239 33.91 -32.21 7.72
CA PRO A 239 33.72 -33.13 8.84
C PRO A 239 32.68 -34.22 8.52
N ARG A 240 32.91 -35.44 9.02
CA ARG A 240 32.08 -36.62 8.75
C ARG A 240 30.67 -36.49 9.33
N GLY A 241 29.64 -36.92 8.57
CA GLY A 241 28.32 -37.28 9.08
C GLY A 241 27.27 -36.16 9.20
N ARG A 242 27.48 -34.98 8.59
CA ARG A 242 26.47 -33.91 8.57
C ARG A 242 25.62 -33.95 7.30
N THR A 243 24.31 -33.76 7.43
CA THR A 243 23.44 -33.43 6.30
C THR A 243 23.84 -32.07 5.73
N LEU A 244 24.06 -31.99 4.42
CA LEU A 244 24.34 -30.72 3.73
C LEU A 244 23.17 -29.76 3.93
N THR A 245 23.47 -28.49 4.16
CA THR A 245 22.41 -27.47 4.11
C THR A 245 21.97 -27.26 2.66
N GLN A 246 20.75 -26.77 2.43
CA GLN A 246 20.27 -26.47 1.08
C GLN A 246 21.25 -25.56 0.33
N GLN A 247 21.84 -24.58 1.01
CA GLN A 247 22.85 -23.68 0.45
C GLN A 247 24.13 -24.40 -0.01
N GLU A 248 24.57 -25.44 0.70
CA GLU A 248 25.74 -26.24 0.31
C GLU A 248 25.42 -27.15 -0.89
N ILE A 249 24.19 -27.68 -0.94
CA ILE A 249 23.71 -28.47 -2.09
C ILE A 249 23.63 -27.58 -3.34
N ASP A 250 23.07 -26.38 -3.21
CA ASP A 250 22.94 -25.40 -4.29
C ASP A 250 24.32 -24.95 -4.80
N MET A 251 25.30 -24.75 -3.90
CA MET A 251 26.69 -24.43 -4.27
C MET A 251 27.39 -25.54 -5.06
N ILE A 252 27.24 -26.80 -4.62
CA ILE A 252 27.84 -27.96 -5.31
C ILE A 252 27.19 -28.13 -6.69
N ALA A 253 25.87 -28.01 -6.75
CA ALA A 253 25.11 -28.06 -7.99
C ALA A 253 25.54 -26.97 -8.98
N CYS A 254 25.72 -25.74 -8.48
CA CYS A 254 26.18 -24.63 -9.31
C CYS A 254 27.55 -24.85 -9.91
N TRP A 255 28.46 -25.45 -9.13
CA TRP A 255 29.81 -25.69 -9.60
C TRP A 255 29.90 -26.81 -10.67
N VAL A 256 28.99 -27.79 -10.60
CA VAL A 256 28.86 -28.81 -11.65
C VAL A 256 28.35 -28.21 -12.96
N ASP A 257 27.44 -27.23 -12.89
CA ASP A 257 26.86 -26.56 -14.06
C ASP A 257 27.89 -25.68 -14.80
N ASP A 258 28.65 -24.85 -14.07
CA ASP A 258 29.74 -24.03 -14.64
C ASP A 258 30.83 -24.87 -15.36
N GLY A 259 31.10 -26.08 -14.83
CA GLY A 259 32.06 -27.01 -15.43
C GLY A 259 31.55 -27.67 -16.72
N ALA A 260 30.23 -27.71 -16.93
CA ALA A 260 29.59 -28.26 -18.13
C ALA A 260 29.48 -27.22 -19.26
N LEU A 261 29.32 -25.94 -18.94
CA LEU A 261 29.19 -24.86 -19.92
C LEU A 261 30.53 -24.41 -20.55
N GLN A 262 31.68 -24.75 -19.96
CA GLN A 262 32.99 -24.36 -20.47
C GLN A 262 33.66 -25.37 -21.42
N ASN A 263 32.96 -26.43 -21.86
CA ASN A 263 33.50 -27.49 -22.74
C ASN A 263 32.65 -27.74 -23.98
#